data_AF-A0A433I8L5-F1
#
_entry.id   AF-A0A433I8L5-F1
#
_cell.length_a   1.000
_cell.length_b   1.000
_cell.length_c   1.000
_cell.angle_alpha   90.00
_cell.angle_beta   90.00
_cell.angle_gamma   90.00
#
_symmetry.space_group_name_H-M   'P 1'
#
loop_
_entity.id
_entity.type
_entity.pdbx_description
1 polymer ?
#
loop_
_entity_poly.entity_id
_entity_poly.type
_entity_poly.pdbx_seq_one_letter_code
_entity_poly.pdbx_strand_id
1 'polypeptide(L)' 'MDETVSRCPLCGQPNECGMAAGQSSCWCFETQIPPEVLERVPPELRGVACVCKACATGQRNPEQILERLHELLRKRS' A
#
# COMPACT_ATOMS: atom_id res chain seq x y z
N MET A 1 15.94 -6.42 13.42
CA MET A 1 15.53 -7.02 12.14
C MET A 1 14.45 -6.13 11.57
N ASP A 2 14.60 -5.73 10.31
CA ASP A 2 13.89 -4.60 9.70
C ASP A 2 12.40 -4.90 9.42
N GLU A 3 11.52 -4.48 10.34
CA GLU A 3 10.05 -4.55 10.20
C GLU A 3 9.47 -3.48 9.24
N THR A 4 10.29 -2.75 8.49
CA THR A 4 9.84 -1.51 7.82
C THR A 4 9.43 -1.64 6.35
N VAL A 5 9.56 -2.80 5.71
CA VAL A 5 9.30 -2.97 4.25
C VAL A 5 7.81 -3.27 3.91
N SER A 6 6.92 -3.31 4.90
CA SER A 6 5.57 -3.86 4.73
C SER A 6 4.46 -2.82 4.55
N ARG A 7 4.74 -1.55 4.22
CA ARG A 7 3.69 -0.52 4.07
C ARG A 7 3.52 -0.06 2.63
N CYS A 8 2.26 0.10 2.22
CA CYS A 8 1.88 0.64 0.93
C CYS A 8 2.23 2.13 0.86
N PRO A 9 3.02 2.59 -0.12
CA PRO A 9 3.43 3.99 -0.20
C PRO A 9 2.27 4.95 -0.53
N LEU A 10 1.16 4.43 -1.08
CA LEU A 10 0.00 5.23 -1.47
C LEU A 10 -0.98 5.51 -0.33
N CYS A 11 -1.03 4.61 0.67
CA CYS A 11 -2.02 4.70 1.74
C CYS A 11 -1.46 4.40 3.12
N GLY A 12 -0.20 4.03 3.27
CA GLY A 12 0.48 3.72 4.54
C GLY A 12 -0.03 2.49 5.30
N GLN A 13 -1.04 1.77 4.81
CA GLN A 13 -1.48 0.49 5.35
C GLN A 13 -0.53 -0.64 4.96
N PRO A 14 -0.59 -1.83 5.59
CA PRO A 14 0.20 -2.97 5.15
C PRO A 14 0.06 -3.23 3.64
N ASN A 15 1.17 -3.50 2.94
CA ASN A 15 1.16 -3.83 1.52
C ASN A 15 0.83 -5.31 1.24
N GLU A 16 0.92 -6.16 2.27
CA GLU A 16 0.67 -7.61 2.20
C GLU A 16 1.50 -8.31 1.11
N CYS A 17 2.72 -7.84 0.87
CA CYS A 17 3.61 -8.46 -0.09
C CYS A 17 4.12 -9.80 0.45
N GLY A 18 3.68 -10.91 -0.16
CA GLY A 18 4.12 -12.24 0.22
C GLY A 18 5.64 -12.44 0.02
N MET A 19 6.22 -11.87 -1.05
CA MET A 19 7.66 -11.96 -1.31
C MET A 19 8.49 -11.26 -0.21
N ALA A 20 8.05 -10.07 0.23
CA ALA A 20 8.71 -9.36 1.34
C ALA A 20 8.55 -10.08 2.68
N ALA A 21 7.48 -10.86 2.83
CA ALA A 21 7.25 -11.73 3.98
C ALA A 21 7.97 -13.10 3.90
N GLY A 22 8.80 -13.32 2.87
CA GLY A 22 9.53 -14.58 2.68
C GLY A 22 8.67 -15.74 2.16
N GLN A 23 7.49 -15.46 1.61
CA GLN A 23 6.63 -16.46 0.97
C GLN A 23 7.04 -16.69 -0.48
N SER A 24 6.62 -17.82 -1.04
CA SER A 24 6.89 -18.19 -2.44
C SER A 24 5.91 -17.60 -3.46
N SER A 25 4.84 -16.96 -2.99
CA SER A 25 3.81 -16.36 -3.84
C SER A 25 3.32 -15.05 -3.25
N CYS A 26 2.66 -14.24 -4.08
CA CYS A 26 2.04 -13.00 -3.68
C CYS A 26 0.73 -12.81 -4.44
N TRP A 27 -0.26 -12.17 -3.81
CA TRP A 27 -1.54 -11.86 -4.44
C TRP A 27 -1.38 -11.04 -5.74
N CYS A 28 -0.30 -10.26 -5.87
CA CYS A 28 -0.09 -9.39 -7.01
C CYS A 28 0.28 -10.15 -8.29
N PHE A 29 0.71 -11.41 -8.21
CA PHE A 29 1.10 -12.19 -9.39
C PHE A 29 -0.11 -12.56 -10.27
N GLU A 30 -1.29 -12.63 -9.66
CA GLU A 30 -2.54 -12.98 -10.33
C GLU A 30 -3.44 -11.76 -10.56
N THR A 31 -2.95 -10.56 -10.24
CA THR A 31 -3.73 -9.32 -10.31
C THR A 31 -3.09 -8.36 -11.30
N GLN A 32 -3.82 -7.97 -12.35
CA GLN A 32 -3.40 -6.87 -13.21
C GLN A 32 -3.41 -5.57 -12.40
N ILE A 33 -2.23 -4.99 -12.18
CA ILE A 33 -2.09 -3.68 -11.56
C ILE A 33 -2.11 -2.62 -12.67
N PRO A 34 -3.04 -1.66 -12.62
CA PRO A 34 -3.08 -0.57 -13.59
C PRO A 34 -1.82 0.31 -13.52
N PRO A 35 -1.15 0.63 -14.65
CA PRO A 35 0.06 1.45 -14.66
C PRO A 35 -0.09 2.79 -13.94
N GLU A 36 -1.26 3.42 -14.05
CA GLU A 36 -1.55 4.72 -13.41
C GLU A 36 -1.53 4.63 -11.87
N VAL A 37 -1.78 3.45 -11.29
CA VAL A 37 -1.59 3.23 -9.84
C VAL A 37 -0.10 3.26 -9.49
N LEU A 38 0.75 2.66 -10.31
CA LEU A 38 2.20 2.62 -10.09
C LEU A 38 2.85 3.99 -10.30
N GLU A 39 2.34 4.78 -11.24
CA GLU A 39 2.79 6.16 -11.47
C GLU A 39 2.57 7.07 -10.24
N ARG A 40 1.56 6.79 -9.43
CA ARG A 40 1.27 7.53 -8.19
C ARG A 40 2.24 7.20 -7.05
N VAL A 41 3.05 6.15 -7.17
CA VAL A 41 4.07 5.81 -6.16
C VAL A 41 5.16 6.89 -6.21
N PRO A 42 5.63 7.41 -5.05
CA PRO A 42 6.75 8.36 -4.99
C PRO A 42 7.94 7.87 -5.80
N PRO A 43 8.61 8.71 -6.60
CA PRO A 43 9.68 8.29 -7.51
C PRO A 43 10.75 7.41 -6.85
N GLU A 44 11.16 7.75 -5.64
CA GLU A 44 12.16 7.05 -4.85
C GLU A 44 11.72 5.66 -4.35
N LEU A 45 10.42 5.35 -4.40
CA LEU A 45 9.85 4.07 -3.99
C LEU A 45 9.36 3.22 -5.18
N ARG A 46 9.40 3.74 -6.41
CA ARG A 46 8.99 3.00 -7.61
C ARG A 46 9.93 1.84 -7.87
N GLY A 47 9.36 0.65 -8.09
CA GLY A 47 10.13 -0.59 -8.28
C GLY A 47 10.79 -1.13 -7.00
N VAL A 48 10.65 -0.43 -5.87
CA VAL A 48 11.26 -0.80 -4.58
C VAL A 48 10.18 -1.22 -3.58
N ALA A 49 9.08 -0.49 -3.48
CA ALA A 49 8.00 -0.75 -2.53
C ALA A 49 6.73 -1.28 -3.22
N CYS A 50 6.06 -2.25 -2.59
CA CYS A 50 4.78 -2.77 -3.08
C CYS A 50 3.60 -1.89 -2.66
N VAL A 51 2.64 -1.72 -3.57
CA VAL A 51 1.30 -1.18 -3.24
C VAL A 51 0.44 -2.29 -2.63
N CYS A 52 -0.53 -1.95 -1.77
CA CYS A 52 -1.48 -2.94 -1.25
C CYS A 52 -2.58 -3.28 -2.28
N LYS A 53 -3.25 -4.42 -2.08
CA LYS A 53 -4.35 -4.89 -2.95
C LYS A 53 -5.43 -3.83 -3.14
N ALA A 54 -5.88 -3.18 -2.07
CA ALA A 54 -6.91 -2.15 -2.13
C ALA A 54 -6.50 -0.92 -2.98
N CYS A 55 -5.21 -0.56 -2.97
CA CYS A 55 -4.70 0.50 -3.84
C CYS A 55 -4.55 0.04 -5.28
N ALA A 56 -4.09 -1.20 -5.50
CA ALA A 56 -3.94 -1.80 -6.82
C ALA A 56 -5.27 -1.98 -7.55
N THR A 57 -6.35 -2.32 -6.83
CA THR A 57 -7.68 -2.58 -7.42
C THR A 57 -8.64 -1.39 -7.32
N GLY A 58 -8.23 -0.27 -6.72
CA GLY A 58 -9.08 0.89 -6.49
C GLY A 58 -10.16 0.70 -5.42
N GLN A 59 -10.15 -0.41 -4.67
CA GLN A 59 -11.16 -0.76 -3.68
C GLN A 59 -10.88 -0.22 -2.27
N ARG A 60 -10.40 1.02 -2.15
CA ARG A 60 -10.20 1.63 -0.82
C ARG A 60 -11.56 1.89 -0.16
N ASN A 61 -11.76 1.40 1.06
CA ASN A 61 -13.00 1.60 1.81
C ASN A 61 -13.13 3.08 2.24
N PRO A 62 -14.22 3.78 1.89
CA PRO A 62 -14.51 5.15 2.35
C PRO A 62 -14.46 5.32 3.87
N GLU A 63 -14.90 4.32 4.64
CA GLU A 63 -14.86 4.36 6.11
C GLU A 63 -13.42 4.42 6.63
N GLN A 64 -12.52 3.62 6.05
CA GLN A 64 -11.09 3.63 6.40
C GLN A 64 -10.42 4.97 6.04
N ILE A 65 -10.87 5.62 4.96
CA ILE A 65 -10.38 6.96 4.58
C ILE A 65 -10.79 7.97 5.64
N LEU A 66 -12.06 7.96 6.05
CA LEU A 66 -12.61 8.89 7.04
C LEU A 66 -11.94 8.71 8.41
N GLU A 67 -11.77 7.47 8.86
CA GLU A 67 -11.10 7.16 10.11
C GLU A 67 -9.67 7.72 10.15
N ARG A 68 -8.91 7.52 9.08
CA ARG A 68 -7.54 8.04 8.97
C ARG A 68 -7.50 9.57 8.95
N LEU A 69 -8.45 10.21 8.29
CA LEU A 69 -8.57 11.67 8.33
C LEU A 69 -8.83 12.19 9.75
N HIS A 70 -9.75 11.55 10.49
CA HIS A 70 -10.00 11.92 11.89
C HIS A 70 -8.77 11.75 12.77
N GLU A 71 -8.00 10.67 12.60
CA GLU A 71 -6.76 10.46 13.35
C GLU A 71 -5.72 11.55 13.05
N LEU A 72 -5.55 11.92 11.77
CA LEU A 72 -4.62 12.97 11.36
C LEU A 72 -5.02 14.35 11.90
N LEU A 73 -6.32 14.67 11.90
CA LEU A 73 -6.83 15.92 12.47
C LEU A 73 -6.59 15.98 13.98
N ARG A 74 -6.78 14.85 14.70
CA ARG A 74 -6.52 14.76 16.14
C ARG A 74 -5.04 14.96 16.48
N LYS A 75 -4.12 14.41 15.69
CA LYS A 75 -2.66 14.54 15.90
C LYS A 75 -2.09 15.92 15.58
N ARG A 76 -2.86 16.80 14.94
CA ARG A 76 -2.48 18.19 14.62
C ARG A 76 -2.96 19.20 15.67
N SER A 77 -3.75 18.75 16.65
CA SER A 77 -4.18 19.53 17.82
C SER A 77 -3.24 19.26 18.99
#